data_AF-A0A1G3AI59-F1
#
_entry.id   AF-A0A1G3AI59-F1
#
_cell.length_a   1.000
_cell.length_b   1.000
_cell.length_c   1.000
_cell.angle_alpha   90.00
_cell.angle_beta   90.00
_cell.angle_gamma   90.00
#
_symmetry.space_group_name_H-M   'P 1'
#
loop_
_entity.id
_entity.type
_entity.pdbx_description
1 polymer ?
#
loop_
_entity_poly.entity_id
_entity_poly.type
_entity_poly.pdbx_seq_one_letter_code
_entity_poly.pdbx_strand_id
1 'polypeptide(L)'
;MVRLDEESKQCLAQAAELRKISVSDYVRFVTVPQARREVRAAQEQVIALTPEEQLSFWKALEETPKLTPAQRRLGSVMRGEP
;
A
#
# COMPACT_ATOMS: atom_id res chain seq x y z
N MET A 1 -0.17 -13.68 -21.06
CA MET A 1 -0.99 -12.52 -21.46
C MET A 1 -1.75 -12.04 -20.24
N VAL A 2 -1.48 -10.82 -19.75
CA VAL A 2 -2.19 -10.24 -18.60
C VAL A 2 -3.41 -9.50 -19.14
N ARG A 3 -4.59 -9.75 -18.57
CA ARG A 3 -5.82 -9.03 -18.94
C ARG A 3 -5.95 -7.81 -18.03
N LEU A 4 -6.01 -6.64 -18.65
CA LEU A 4 -6.27 -5.35 -18.01
C LEU A 4 -7.49 -4.73 -18.67
N ASP A 5 -8.28 -3.99 -17.89
CA ASP A 5 -9.29 -3.10 -18.43
C ASP A 5 -8.64 -1.97 -19.25
N GLU A 6 -9.45 -1.27 -20.03
CA GLU A 6 -8.94 -0.29 -20.99
C GLU A 6 -8.34 0.95 -20.31
N GLU A 7 -8.91 1.35 -19.17
CA GLU A 7 -8.41 2.48 -18.38
C GLU A 7 -7.01 2.17 -17.82
N SER A 8 -6.83 0.98 -17.24
CA SER A 8 -5.54 0.50 -16.76
C SER A 8 -4.48 0.46 -17.87
N LYS A 9 -4.83 0.03 -19.09
CA LYS A 9 -3.89 0.03 -20.23
C LYS A 9 -3.46 1.44 -20.61
N GLN A 10 -4.40 2.38 -20.68
CA GLN A 10 -4.11 3.77 -21.04
C GLN A 10 -3.19 4.42 -20.00
N CYS A 11 -3.46 4.18 -18.71
CA CYS A 11 -2.62 4.67 -17.63
C CYS A 11 -1.17 4.15 -17.75
N LEU A 12 -0.99 2.84 -17.97
CA LEU A 12 0.33 2.25 -18.15
C LEU A 12 1.05 2.77 -19.41
N ALA A 13 0.32 2.98 -20.50
CA ALA A 13 0.87 3.55 -21.73
C ALA A 13 1.41 4.97 -21.52
N GLN A 14 0.61 5.84 -20.90
CA GLN A 14 1.02 7.21 -20.56
C GLN A 14 2.24 7.22 -19.63
N ALA A 15 2.24 6.37 -18.60
CA ALA A 15 3.35 6.30 -17.65
C ALA A 15 4.66 5.78 -18.28
N ALA A 16 4.56 4.86 -19.24
CA ALA A 16 5.69 4.37 -20.01
C ALA A 16 6.22 5.43 -20.99
N GLU A 17 5.32 6.16 -21.65
CA GLU A 17 5.65 7.28 -22.54
C GLU A 17 6.40 8.40 -21.80
N LEU A 18 5.89 8.83 -20.64
CA LEU A 18 6.54 9.82 -19.78
C LEU A 18 7.96 9.40 -19.36
N ARG A 19 8.20 8.10 -19.22
CA ARG A 19 9.51 7.52 -18.87
C ARG A 19 10.34 7.11 -20.09
N LYS A 20 9.82 7.28 -21.32
CA LYS A 20 10.49 6.94 -22.59
C LYS A 20 10.95 5.48 -22.67
N ILE A 21 10.12 4.57 -22.18
CA ILE A 21 10.38 3.11 -22.20
C ILE A 21 9.16 2.36 -22.72
N SER A 22 9.32 1.08 -23.07
CA SER A 22 8.19 0.24 -23.47
C SER A 22 7.24 0.00 -22.29
N VAL A 23 5.96 -0.24 -22.57
CA VAL A 23 4.97 -0.59 -21.53
C VAL A 23 5.40 -1.84 -20.75
N SER A 24 5.93 -2.84 -21.44
CA SER A 24 6.45 -4.06 -20.81
C SER A 24 7.62 -3.78 -19.86
N ASP A 25 8.55 -2.91 -20.27
CA ASP A 25 9.68 -2.54 -19.41
C ASP A 25 9.21 -1.67 -18.24
N TYR A 26 8.24 -0.78 -18.46
CA TYR A 26 7.63 -0.01 -17.38
C TYR A 26 7.00 -0.91 -16.32
N VAL A 27 6.17 -1.88 -16.73
CA VAL A 27 5.56 -2.84 -15.81
C VAL A 27 6.64 -3.62 -15.06
N ARG A 28 7.67 -4.14 -15.75
CA ARG A 28 8.78 -4.84 -15.08
C ARG A 28 9.51 -3.92 -14.09
N PHE A 29 9.77 -2.68 -14.48
CA PHE A 29 10.46 -1.67 -13.69
C PHE A 29 9.71 -1.34 -12.40
N VAL A 30 8.39 -1.32 -12.42
CA VAL A 30 7.56 -1.05 -11.24
C VAL A 30 7.32 -2.32 -10.40
N THR A 31 6.93 -3.42 -11.03
CA THR A 31 6.48 -4.62 -10.31
C THR A 31 7.63 -5.38 -9.66
N VAL A 32 8.81 -5.47 -10.27
CA VAL A 32 9.93 -6.25 -9.70
C VAL A 32 10.45 -5.65 -8.39
N PRO A 33 10.72 -4.33 -8.28
CA PRO A 33 11.10 -3.73 -7.00
C PRO A 33 10.03 -3.89 -5.92
N GLN A 34 8.74 -3.72 -6.28
CA GLN A 34 7.64 -3.92 -5.36
C GLN A 34 7.60 -5.35 -4.82
N ALA A 35 7.66 -6.35 -5.70
CA ALA A 35 7.67 -7.76 -5.30
C ALA A 35 8.89 -8.10 -4.41
N ARG A 36 10.08 -7.56 -4.73
CA ARG A 36 11.28 -7.74 -3.87
C ARG A 36 11.09 -7.18 -2.47
N ARG A 37 10.43 -6.02 -2.36
CA ARG A 37 10.12 -5.39 -1.08
C ARG A 37 9.14 -6.23 -0.27
N GLU A 38 8.08 -6.74 -0.90
CA GLU A 38 7.10 -7.63 -0.26
C GLU A 38 7.73 -8.93 0.23
N VAL A 39 8.59 -9.56 -0.58
CA VAL A 39 9.33 -10.77 -0.19
C VAL A 39 10.23 -10.50 1.01
N ARG A 40 11.00 -9.42 0.99
CA ARG A 40 11.88 -9.06 2.12
C ARG A 40 11.08 -8.79 3.38
N ALA A 41 10.00 -8.01 3.27
CA ALA A 41 9.12 -7.69 4.40
C ALA A 41 8.56 -8.94 5.07
N ALA A 42 8.10 -9.90 4.26
CA ALA A 42 7.61 -11.18 4.76
C ALA A 42 8.71 -12.02 5.43
N GLN A 43 9.91 -12.05 4.86
CA GLN A 43 11.06 -12.79 5.41
C GLN A 43 11.54 -12.22 6.75
N GLU A 44 11.60 -10.90 6.86
CA GLU A 44 12.07 -10.20 8.06
C GLU A 44 10.95 -9.99 9.09
N GLN A 45 9.71 -10.38 8.77
CA GLN A 45 8.52 -10.15 9.58
C GLN A 45 8.31 -8.65 9.91
N VAL A 46 8.63 -7.78 8.96
CA VAL A 46 8.48 -6.32 9.10
C VAL A 46 7.36 -5.80 8.20
N ILE A 47 6.73 -4.71 8.62
CA ILE A 47 5.81 -3.96 7.76
C ILE A 47 6.64 -2.95 6.98
N ALA A 48 6.83 -3.20 5.69
CA ALA A 48 7.46 -2.21 4.82
C ALA A 48 6.45 -1.10 4.49
N LEU A 49 6.68 0.09 5.03
CA LEU A 49 5.90 1.30 4.78
C LEU A 49 6.61 2.20 3.75
N THR A 50 5.85 2.81 2.85
CA THR A 50 6.33 3.88 1.96
C THR A 50 6.67 5.11 2.79
N PRO A 51 7.44 6.08 2.28
CA PRO A 51 7.77 7.29 3.05
C PRO A 51 6.54 8.04 3.58
N GLU A 52 5.46 8.11 2.80
CA GLU A 52 4.22 8.76 3.20
C GLU A 52 3.47 7.97 4.29
N GLU A 53 3.43 6.65 4.17
CA GLU A 53 2.85 5.77 5.19
C GLU A 53 3.66 5.84 6.50
N GLN A 54 5.00 5.90 6.43
CA GLN A 54 5.84 6.07 7.61
C GLN A 54 5.54 7.39 8.31
N LEU A 55 5.47 8.50 7.56
CA LEU A 55 5.15 9.80 8.14
C LEU A 55 3.76 9.80 8.79
N SER A 56 2.77 9.18 8.14
CA SER A 56 1.41 9.07 8.67
C SER A 56 1.38 8.21 9.94
N PHE A 57 2.12 7.12 9.97
CA PHE A 57 2.27 6.26 11.13
C PHE A 57 2.91 7.00 12.31
N TRP A 58 4.01 7.72 12.07
CA TRP A 58 4.69 8.51 13.10
C TRP A 58 3.79 9.60 13.68
N LYS A 59 3.07 10.34 12.83
CA LYS A 59 2.09 11.34 13.27
C LYS A 59 1.01 10.73 14.15
N ALA A 60 0.49 9.55 13.78
CA ALA A 60 -0.52 8.85 14.57
C ALA A 60 0.00 8.36 15.93
N LEU A 61 1.30 8.06 16.04
CA LEU A 61 1.93 7.73 17.33
C LEU A 61 2.17 8.97 18.20
N GLU A 62 2.57 10.08 17.59
CA GLU A 62 2.80 11.35 18.29
C GLU A 62 1.49 11.96 18.83
N GLU A 63 0.44 11.98 18.00
CA GLU A 63 -0.89 12.44 18.38
C GLU A 63 -1.88 11.29 18.27
N THR A 64 -2.00 10.50 19.36
CA THR A 64 -2.89 9.33 19.36
C THR A 64 -4.34 9.77 19.12
N PRO A 65 -4.97 9.35 18.02
CA PRO A 65 -6.34 9.74 17.72
C PRO A 65 -7.32 9.15 18.74
N LYS A 66 -8.36 9.92 19.07
CA LYS A 66 -9.43 9.41 19.95
C LYS A 66 -10.18 8.28 19.26
N LEU A 67 -10.48 7.23 20.03
CA LEU A 67 -11.28 6.11 19.54
C LEU A 67 -12.64 6.59 19.02
N THR A 68 -12.97 6.17 17.81
CA THR A 68 -14.28 6.40 17.23
C THR A 68 -15.37 5.70 18.06
N PRO A 69 -16.65 6.13 17.95
CA PRO A 69 -17.75 5.42 18.60
C PRO A 69 -17.83 3.93 18.21
N ALA A 70 -17.49 3.59 16.95
CA ALA A 70 -17.47 2.21 16.48
C ALA A 70 -16.35 1.38 17.14
N GLN A 71 -15.15 1.93 17.25
CA GLN A 71 -14.02 1.27 17.94
C GLN A 71 -14.30 1.07 19.43
N ARG A 72 -14.96 2.03 20.09
CA ARG A 72 -15.36 1.88 21.49
C ARG A 72 -16.37 0.75 21.68
N ARG A 73 -17.40 0.68 20.83
CA ARG A 73 -18.38 -0.41 20.84
C ARG A 73 -17.72 -1.77 20.63
N LEU A 74 -16.86 -1.89 19.62
CA LEU A 74 -16.09 -3.11 19.38
C LEU A 74 -15.25 -3.50 20.60
N GLY A 75 -14.58 -2.54 21.22
CA GLY A 75 -13.79 -2.76 22.43
C GLY A 75 -14.62 -3.28 23.60
N SER A 76 -15.84 -2.75 23.81
CA SER A 76 -16.75 -3.26 24.84
C SER A 76 -17.16 -4.71 24.57
N VAL A 77 -17.55 -5.04 23.34
CA VAL A 77 -17.86 -6.43 22.94
C VAL A 77 -16.67 -7.36 23.20
N MET A 78 -15.44 -6.95 22.84
CA MET A 78 -14.23 -7.76 23.05
C MET A 78 -13.90 -7.97 24.54
N ARG A 79 -14.31 -7.06 25.42
CA ARG A 79 -14.16 -7.18 26.88
C ARG A 79 -15.32 -7.91 27.55
N GLY A 80 -16.34 -8.32 26.80
CA GLY A 80 -17.57 -8.91 27.34
C GLY A 80 -18.45 -7.90 28.08
N GLU A 81 -18.23 -6.60 27.85
CA GLU A 81 -19.12 -5.54 28.32
C GLU A 81 -20.32 -5.44 27.37
N PRO A 82 -21.56 -5.46 27.89
CA PRO A 82 -22.77 -5.37 27.06
C PRO A 82 -22.89 -4.03 26.32
#